data_AF-A0A6S7HIA6-F1
#
_entry.id   AF-A0A6S7HIA6-F1
#
_cell.length_a   1.000
_cell.length_b   1.000
_cell.length_c   1.000
_cell.angle_alpha   90.00
_cell.angle_beta   90.00
_cell.angle_gamma   90.00
#
_symmetry.space_group_name_H-M   'P 1'
#
loop_
_entity.id
_entity.type
_entity.pdbx_description
1 polymer ?
#
loop_
_entity_poly.entity_id
_entity_poly.type
_entity_poly.pdbx_seq_one_letter_code
_entity_poly.pdbx_strand_id
1 'polypeptide(L)'
;MSENKTNENNTVGIKPQKEKKFRWKSKHDISLLIEVISTEPYRWRHGSRERGEAFRRVAENLKLIPNSAFPISLNQRGVRTRFFELLDSFKRQEGTEARATGIDAEFDEKTQLLMDIHNRMKDFELGFVQEIEKKQEQQEKEKATTEEMRRKASVLLGETSQRKELVTPSKKRKSTEFVEYLKQKEEGNRLNTARQLNNREEELKLEKQKLDLQQGMQNQMLEQLRMQQQSQVAMFNLFQTFSDKFKSQ
;
A
#
# COMPACT_ATOMS: atom_id res chain seq x y z
N MET A 1 -29.48 -46.48 -79.56
CA MET A 1 -28.71 -45.22 -79.55
C MET A 1 -29.69 -44.07 -79.37
N SER A 2 -29.77 -43.50 -78.18
CA SER A 2 -30.43 -42.22 -77.92
C SER A 2 -29.82 -41.65 -76.65
N GLU A 3 -29.36 -40.41 -76.74
CA GLU A 3 -28.39 -39.76 -75.87
C GLU A 3 -28.97 -39.34 -74.51
N ASN A 4 -28.26 -39.66 -73.43
CA ASN A 4 -28.46 -39.05 -72.12
C ASN A 4 -27.88 -37.64 -72.14
N LYS A 5 -28.75 -36.62 -72.10
CA LYS A 5 -28.35 -35.26 -71.78
C LYS A 5 -28.32 -35.07 -70.27
N THR A 6 -27.11 -34.86 -69.79
CA THR A 6 -26.71 -34.20 -68.54
C THR A 6 -27.63 -33.04 -68.20
N ASN A 7 -28.13 -33.00 -66.96
CA ASN A 7 -28.65 -31.77 -66.37
C ASN A 7 -27.82 -31.42 -65.15
N GLU A 8 -26.94 -30.46 -65.39
CA GLU A 8 -26.04 -29.81 -64.46
C GLU A 8 -26.78 -28.80 -63.56
N ASN A 9 -26.29 -28.69 -62.33
CA ASN A 9 -26.22 -27.47 -61.52
C ASN A 9 -27.53 -26.80 -61.07
N ASN A 10 -27.97 -27.15 -59.86
CA ASN A 10 -28.75 -26.23 -59.02
C ASN A 10 -27.98 -25.90 -57.73
N THR A 11 -26.90 -25.12 -57.87
CA THR A 11 -26.25 -24.43 -56.75
C THR A 11 -27.08 -23.20 -56.39
N VAL A 12 -28.00 -23.39 -55.46
CA VAL A 12 -28.77 -22.29 -54.84
C VAL A 12 -27.77 -21.36 -54.15
N GLY A 13 -27.55 -20.19 -54.75
CA GLY A 13 -26.73 -19.13 -54.19
C GLY A 13 -27.30 -18.61 -52.87
N ILE A 14 -26.83 -19.18 -51.76
CA ILE A 14 -27.01 -18.61 -50.42
C ILE A 14 -26.18 -17.32 -50.40
N LYS A 15 -26.82 -16.18 -50.64
CA LYS A 15 -26.22 -14.87 -50.41
C LYS A 15 -25.77 -14.82 -48.94
N PRO A 16 -24.50 -14.51 -48.63
CA PRO A 16 -24.07 -14.41 -47.23
C PRO A 16 -24.86 -13.28 -46.57
N GLN A 17 -25.73 -13.63 -45.61
CA GLN A 17 -26.34 -12.65 -44.73
C GLN A 17 -25.20 -11.90 -44.03
N LYS A 18 -25.09 -10.60 -44.26
CA LYS A 18 -24.15 -9.74 -43.51
C LYS A 18 -24.48 -9.88 -42.03
N GLU A 19 -23.60 -10.55 -41.28
CA GLU A 19 -23.75 -10.66 -39.83
C GLU A 19 -23.89 -9.27 -39.22
N LYS A 20 -24.95 -9.07 -38.42
CA LYS A 20 -25.17 -7.80 -37.72
C LYS A 20 -23.99 -7.55 -36.78
N LYS A 21 -23.24 -6.47 -37.01
CA LYS A 21 -22.15 -6.04 -36.14
C LYS A 21 -22.67 -5.91 -34.71
N PHE A 22 -22.05 -6.65 -33.78
CA PHE A 22 -22.41 -6.63 -32.36
C PHE A 22 -22.38 -5.19 -31.81
N ARG A 23 -23.41 -4.84 -31.04
CA ARG A 23 -23.50 -3.57 -30.31
C ARG A 23 -23.77 -3.83 -28.84
N TRP A 24 -22.99 -3.17 -28.00
CA TRP A 24 -23.21 -3.14 -26.55
C TRP A 24 -24.57 -2.51 -26.25
N LYS A 25 -25.28 -3.11 -25.30
CA LYS A 25 -26.60 -2.67 -24.79
C LYS A 25 -26.52 -2.71 -23.27
N SER A 26 -27.46 -2.08 -22.57
CA SER A 26 -27.44 -2.01 -21.10
C SER A 26 -27.27 -3.38 -20.44
N LYS A 27 -28.02 -4.40 -20.87
CA LYS A 27 -27.88 -5.78 -20.36
C LYS A 27 -26.47 -6.38 -20.52
N HIS A 28 -25.78 -6.04 -21.61
CA HIS A 28 -24.42 -6.50 -21.87
C HIS A 28 -23.42 -5.76 -20.98
N ASP A 29 -23.65 -4.46 -20.75
CA ASP A 29 -22.84 -3.65 -19.82
C ASP A 29 -22.99 -4.19 -18.39
N ILE A 30 -24.20 -4.50 -17.93
CA ILE A 30 -24.45 -5.09 -16.60
C ILE A 30 -23.73 -6.44 -16.46
N SER A 31 -23.87 -7.35 -17.44
CA SER A 31 -23.17 -8.64 -17.43
C SER A 31 -21.65 -8.47 -17.38
N LEU A 32 -21.11 -7.50 -18.13
CA LEU A 32 -19.70 -7.12 -18.11
C LEU A 32 -19.26 -6.65 -16.73
N LEU A 33 -20.02 -5.77 -16.08
CA LEU A 33 -19.67 -5.20 -14.78
C LEU A 33 -19.70 -6.27 -13.68
N ILE A 34 -20.71 -7.14 -13.67
CA ILE A 34 -20.79 -8.27 -12.74
C ILE A 34 -19.56 -9.18 -12.89
N GLU A 35 -19.19 -9.52 -14.13
CA GLU A 35 -18.02 -10.37 -14.39
C GLU A 35 -16.70 -9.68 -13.99
N VAL A 36 -16.60 -8.35 -14.17
CA VAL A 36 -15.45 -7.56 -13.72
C VAL A 36 -15.34 -7.52 -12.19
N ILE A 37 -16.47 -7.48 -11.47
CA ILE A 37 -16.47 -7.64 -10.01
C ILE A 37 -16.00 -9.03 -9.63
N SER A 38 -16.47 -10.08 -10.31
CA SER A 38 -16.10 -11.45 -9.97
C SER A 38 -14.63 -11.77 -10.27
N THR A 39 -14.07 -11.25 -11.35
CA THR A 39 -12.67 -11.54 -11.76
C THR A 39 -11.66 -10.56 -11.17
N GLU A 40 -12.12 -9.41 -10.65
CA GLU A 40 -11.33 -8.32 -10.07
C GLU A 40 -10.05 -7.95 -10.87
N PRO A 41 -10.13 -7.62 -12.17
CA PRO A 41 -8.92 -7.29 -12.96
C PRO A 41 -8.10 -6.13 -12.41
N TYR A 42 -8.73 -5.25 -11.62
CA TYR A 42 -8.12 -4.06 -11.02
C TYR A 42 -7.27 -4.36 -9.78
N ARG A 43 -7.34 -5.58 -9.21
CA ARG A 43 -6.44 -6.04 -8.14
C ARG A 43 -4.98 -6.16 -8.60
N TRP A 44 -4.74 -6.08 -9.90
CA TRP A 44 -3.42 -6.19 -10.51
C TRP A 44 -2.93 -4.84 -11.03
N ARG A 45 -1.61 -4.60 -10.93
CA ARG A 45 -1.00 -3.33 -11.36
C ARG A 45 -1.28 -3.03 -12.83
N HIS A 46 -1.39 -1.75 -13.16
CA HIS A 46 -1.56 -1.33 -14.56
C HIS A 46 -0.40 -1.84 -15.41
N GLY A 47 -0.71 -2.40 -16.59
CA GLY A 47 0.28 -2.96 -17.51
C GLY A 47 0.81 -4.35 -17.14
N SER A 48 0.41 -4.92 -16.00
CA SER A 48 0.81 -6.29 -15.62
C SER A 48 0.20 -7.36 -16.53
N ARG A 49 0.90 -8.51 -16.63
CA ARG A 49 0.43 -9.65 -17.43
C ARG A 49 -0.85 -10.23 -16.84
N GLU A 50 -0.90 -10.30 -15.51
CA GLU A 50 -2.00 -10.81 -14.69
C GLU A 50 -3.27 -9.99 -14.91
N ARG A 51 -3.17 -8.65 -14.96
CA ARG A 51 -4.31 -7.79 -15.34
C ARG A 51 -4.81 -8.11 -16.74
N GLY A 52 -3.88 -8.36 -17.67
CA GLY A 52 -4.22 -8.77 -19.02
C GLY A 52 -4.99 -10.09 -19.04
N GLU A 53 -4.46 -11.11 -18.37
CA GLU A 53 -5.08 -12.43 -18.24
C GLU A 53 -6.45 -12.36 -17.56
N ALA A 54 -6.61 -11.52 -16.54
CA ALA A 54 -7.90 -11.28 -15.90
C ALA A 54 -8.95 -10.76 -16.89
N PHE A 55 -8.62 -9.75 -17.71
CA PHE A 55 -9.55 -9.28 -18.76
C PHE A 55 -9.78 -10.32 -19.87
N ARG A 56 -8.82 -11.22 -20.12
CA ARG A 56 -9.03 -12.34 -21.05
C ARG A 56 -10.07 -13.30 -20.48
N ARG A 57 -9.95 -13.66 -19.19
CA ARG A 57 -10.92 -14.50 -18.47
C ARG A 57 -12.32 -13.88 -18.46
N VAL A 58 -12.43 -12.58 -18.20
CA VAL A 58 -13.73 -11.86 -18.33
C VAL A 58 -14.32 -12.09 -19.72
N ALA A 59 -13.54 -11.91 -20.79
CA ALA A 59 -14.03 -12.12 -22.15
C ALA A 59 -14.44 -13.57 -22.44
N GLU A 60 -13.75 -14.55 -21.86
CA GLU A 60 -14.10 -15.97 -21.97
C GLU A 60 -15.38 -16.28 -21.21
N ASN A 61 -15.50 -15.84 -19.96
CA ASN A 61 -16.68 -16.05 -19.11
C ASN A 61 -17.94 -15.42 -19.72
N LEU A 62 -17.85 -14.21 -20.27
CA LEU A 62 -18.98 -13.56 -20.94
C LEU A 62 -19.53 -14.38 -22.12
N LYS A 63 -18.67 -15.11 -22.85
CA LYS A 63 -19.12 -15.98 -23.95
C LYS A 63 -19.87 -17.21 -23.45
N LEU A 64 -19.59 -17.65 -22.23
CA LEU A 64 -20.21 -18.83 -21.63
C LEU A 64 -21.60 -18.53 -21.07
N ILE A 65 -21.97 -17.25 -20.89
CA ILE A 65 -23.29 -16.87 -20.39
C ILE A 65 -24.35 -17.31 -21.41
N PRO A 66 -25.26 -18.24 -21.08
CA PRO A 66 -26.31 -18.67 -21.98
C PRO A 66 -27.21 -17.50 -22.40
N ASN A 67 -27.65 -17.47 -23.66
CA ASN A 67 -28.59 -16.46 -24.19
C ASN A 67 -28.12 -14.98 -24.11
N SER A 68 -26.85 -14.75 -23.80
CA SER A 68 -26.29 -13.40 -23.59
C SER A 68 -26.02 -12.59 -24.87
N ALA A 69 -26.14 -13.23 -26.04
CA ALA A 69 -25.88 -12.64 -27.36
C ALA A 69 -24.48 -12.01 -27.53
N PHE A 70 -23.50 -12.39 -26.68
CA PHE A 70 -22.11 -12.01 -26.89
C PHE A 70 -21.51 -12.74 -28.11
N PRO A 71 -20.71 -12.05 -28.93
CA PRO A 71 -20.10 -12.67 -30.10
C PRO A 71 -18.93 -13.58 -29.68
N ILE A 72 -18.72 -14.68 -30.41
CA ILE A 72 -17.59 -15.59 -30.20
C ILE A 72 -16.25 -14.85 -30.38
N SER A 73 -16.23 -13.84 -31.25
CA SER A 73 -15.08 -12.97 -31.52
C SER A 73 -14.80 -11.93 -30.43
N LEU A 74 -15.60 -11.87 -29.36
CA LEU A 74 -15.35 -10.97 -28.23
C LEU A 74 -13.96 -11.26 -27.67
N ASN A 75 -13.11 -10.24 -27.61
CA ASN A 75 -11.74 -10.40 -27.15
C ASN A 75 -11.47 -9.50 -25.95
N GLN A 76 -10.36 -9.79 -25.28
CA GLN A 76 -9.84 -9.04 -24.14
C GLN A 76 -9.84 -7.53 -24.39
N ARG A 77 -9.40 -7.09 -25.58
CA ARG A 77 -9.33 -5.67 -25.93
C ARG A 77 -10.71 -5.01 -25.95
N GLY A 78 -11.70 -5.64 -26.59
CA GLY A 78 -13.07 -5.12 -26.68
C GLY A 78 -13.74 -4.98 -25.32
N VAL A 79 -13.58 -5.99 -24.46
CA VAL A 79 -14.08 -5.98 -23.07
C VAL A 79 -13.41 -4.87 -22.26
N ARG A 80 -12.08 -4.80 -22.31
CA ARG A 80 -11.30 -3.78 -21.60
C ARG A 80 -11.69 -2.37 -22.04
N THR A 81 -11.72 -2.11 -23.34
CA THR A 81 -12.10 -0.79 -23.89
C THR A 81 -13.51 -0.41 -23.44
N ARG A 82 -14.49 -1.32 -23.56
CA ARG A 82 -15.86 -1.04 -23.14
C ARG A 82 -15.95 -0.73 -21.64
N PHE A 83 -15.27 -1.50 -20.81
CA PHE A 83 -15.25 -1.29 -19.36
C PHE A 83 -14.73 0.11 -19.00
N PHE A 84 -13.61 0.54 -19.58
CA PHE A 84 -13.07 1.88 -19.31
C PHE A 84 -13.94 3.00 -19.86
N GLU A 85 -14.59 2.82 -21.02
CA GLU A 85 -15.58 3.78 -21.51
C GLU A 85 -16.72 3.99 -20.50
N LEU A 86 -17.24 2.90 -19.91
CA LEU A 86 -18.29 2.96 -18.89
C LEU A 86 -17.81 3.66 -17.62
N LEU A 87 -16.62 3.31 -17.15
CA LEU A 87 -16.03 3.89 -15.95
C LEU A 87 -15.74 5.40 -16.12
N ASP A 88 -15.22 5.81 -17.27
CA ASP A 88 -14.95 7.21 -17.58
C ASP A 88 -16.25 8.02 -17.70
N SER A 89 -17.29 7.45 -18.30
CA SER A 89 -18.62 8.05 -18.35
C SER A 89 -19.19 8.26 -16.94
N PHE A 90 -19.08 7.25 -16.08
CA PHE A 90 -19.54 7.31 -14.69
C PHE A 90 -18.81 8.39 -13.89
N LYS A 91 -17.47 8.43 -13.95
CA LYS A 91 -16.67 9.46 -13.25
C LYS A 91 -17.01 10.88 -13.69
N ARG A 92 -17.34 11.08 -14.96
CA ARG A 92 -17.81 12.38 -15.48
C ARG A 92 -19.16 12.76 -14.90
N GLN A 93 -20.10 11.81 -14.81
CA GLN A 93 -21.43 12.00 -14.23
C GLN A 93 -21.37 12.27 -12.72
N GLU A 94 -20.60 11.48 -11.97
CA GLU A 94 -20.35 11.68 -10.53
C GLU A 94 -19.81 13.10 -10.26
N GLY A 95 -18.87 13.57 -11.09
CA GLY A 95 -18.32 14.93 -10.99
C GLY A 95 -19.30 16.06 -11.34
N THR A 96 -20.33 15.79 -12.15
CA THR A 96 -21.39 16.76 -12.48
C THR A 96 -22.54 16.74 -11.47
N GLU A 97 -22.93 15.57 -10.97
CA GLU A 97 -24.02 15.40 -10.00
C GLU A 97 -23.63 15.93 -8.61
N ALA A 98 -22.39 15.68 -8.17
CA ALA A 98 -21.83 16.28 -6.94
C ALA A 98 -21.81 17.82 -7.00
N ARG A 99 -21.88 18.41 -8.19
CA ARG A 99 -21.93 19.87 -8.41
C ARG A 99 -23.35 20.41 -8.55
N ALA A 100 -24.35 19.57 -8.83
CA ALA A 100 -25.64 20.04 -9.34
C ALA A 100 -26.84 19.80 -8.41
N THR A 101 -26.90 18.74 -7.60
CA THR A 101 -28.17 18.41 -6.91
C THR A 101 -28.01 17.62 -5.60
N GLY A 102 -28.61 18.12 -4.53
CA GLY A 102 -28.84 17.40 -3.26
C GLY A 102 -30.15 16.62 -3.25
N ILE A 103 -30.43 15.87 -4.34
CA ILE A 103 -31.63 15.03 -4.47
C ILE A 103 -31.17 13.59 -4.66
N ASP A 104 -31.71 12.69 -3.83
CA ASP A 104 -31.46 11.26 -3.84
C ASP A 104 -31.92 10.66 -5.17
N ALA A 105 -30.97 10.32 -6.03
CA ALA A 105 -31.22 9.68 -7.31
C ALA A 105 -31.27 8.16 -7.12
N GLU A 106 -32.37 7.54 -7.53
CA GLU A 106 -32.51 6.08 -7.54
C GLU A 106 -31.43 5.49 -8.47
N PHE A 107 -30.40 4.88 -7.87
CA PHE A 107 -29.27 4.36 -8.62
C PHE A 107 -29.69 3.14 -9.44
N ASP A 108 -29.72 3.29 -10.77
CA ASP A 108 -29.81 2.17 -11.72
C ASP A 108 -28.76 1.09 -11.38
N GLU A 109 -29.10 -0.19 -11.55
CA GLU A 109 -28.25 -1.35 -11.21
C GLU A 109 -26.84 -1.19 -11.80
N LYS A 110 -26.77 -0.70 -13.04
CA LYS A 110 -25.51 -0.39 -13.72
C LYS A 110 -24.67 0.64 -12.97
N THR A 111 -25.29 1.69 -12.44
CA THR A 111 -24.61 2.75 -11.69
C THR A 111 -24.13 2.24 -10.34
N GLN A 112 -24.93 1.42 -9.65
CA GLN A 112 -24.52 0.78 -8.40
C GLN A 112 -23.28 -0.11 -8.59
N LEU A 113 -23.27 -0.93 -9.64
CA LEU A 113 -22.13 -1.79 -9.99
C LEU A 113 -20.87 -0.97 -10.32
N LEU A 114 -21.02 0.14 -11.06
CA LEU A 114 -19.91 1.04 -11.39
C LEU A 114 -19.35 1.73 -10.14
N MET A 115 -20.23 2.13 -9.22
CA MET A 115 -19.83 2.73 -7.95
C MET A 115 -19.06 1.74 -7.07
N ASP A 116 -19.53 0.50 -6.93
CA ASP A 116 -18.82 -0.56 -6.19
C ASP A 116 -17.44 -0.82 -6.81
N ILE A 117 -17.37 -1.02 -8.13
CA ILE A 117 -16.08 -1.23 -8.82
C ILE A 117 -15.13 -0.04 -8.61
N HIS A 118 -15.63 1.19 -8.75
CA HIS A 118 -14.80 2.40 -8.58
C HIS A 118 -14.25 2.53 -7.16
N ASN A 119 -15.05 2.22 -6.14
CA ASN A 119 -14.61 2.23 -4.75
C ASN A 119 -13.55 1.15 -4.49
N ARG A 120 -13.79 -0.09 -4.94
CA ARG A 120 -12.77 -1.16 -4.84
C ARG A 120 -11.47 -0.79 -5.55
N MET A 121 -11.57 -0.17 -6.74
CA MET A 121 -10.40 0.30 -7.47
C MET A 121 -9.58 1.32 -6.66
N LYS A 122 -10.24 2.28 -5.99
CA LYS A 122 -9.55 3.25 -5.11
C LYS A 122 -8.83 2.54 -3.96
N ASP A 123 -9.47 1.56 -3.33
CA ASP A 123 -8.86 0.80 -2.21
C ASP A 123 -7.60 0.07 -2.66
N PHE A 124 -7.64 -0.59 -3.82
CA PHE A 124 -6.46 -1.26 -4.38
C PHE A 124 -5.37 -0.27 -4.82
N GLU A 125 -5.74 0.86 -5.43
CA GLU A 125 -4.79 1.92 -5.78
C GLU A 125 -4.07 2.49 -4.56
N LEU A 126 -4.80 2.75 -3.47
CA LEU A 126 -4.22 3.17 -2.18
C LEU A 126 -3.26 2.10 -1.62
N GLY A 127 -3.65 0.82 -1.67
CA GLY A 127 -2.79 -0.28 -1.26
C GLY A 127 -1.48 -0.34 -2.06
N PHE A 128 -1.53 -0.09 -3.38
CA PHE A 128 -0.34 -0.04 -4.22
C PHE A 128 0.57 1.14 -3.92
N VAL A 129 0.02 2.32 -3.61
CA VAL A 129 0.78 3.51 -3.22
C VAL A 129 1.51 3.24 -1.90
N GLN A 130 0.79 2.74 -0.89
CA GLN A 130 1.38 2.39 0.41
C GLN A 130 2.49 1.33 0.29
N GLU A 131 2.33 0.34 -0.60
CA GLU A 131 3.37 -0.67 -0.85
C GLU A 131 4.63 -0.05 -1.47
N ILE A 132 4.47 0.91 -2.39
CA ILE A 132 5.58 1.64 -3.01
C ILE A 132 6.29 2.49 -1.96
N GLU A 133 5.55 3.26 -1.16
CA GLU A 133 6.11 4.11 -0.10
C GLU A 133 6.90 3.28 0.92
N LYS A 134 6.35 2.16 1.38
CA LYS A 134 7.07 1.24 2.29
C LYS A 134 8.35 0.69 1.68
N LYS A 135 8.34 0.34 0.38
CA LYS A 135 9.54 -0.13 -0.32
C LYS A 135 10.58 0.98 -0.46
N GLN A 136 10.15 2.22 -0.71
CA GLN A 136 11.05 3.37 -0.78
C GLN A 136 11.67 3.68 0.57
N GLU A 137 10.88 3.73 1.65
CA GLU A 137 11.37 3.95 3.00
C GLU A 137 12.38 2.87 3.42
N GLN A 138 12.11 1.61 3.07
CA GLN A 138 13.04 0.51 3.34
C GLN A 138 14.36 0.68 2.56
N GLN A 139 14.30 1.06 1.27
CA GLN A 139 15.49 1.33 0.47
C GLN A 139 16.29 2.52 1.01
N GLU A 140 15.64 3.56 1.51
CA GLU A 140 16.30 4.71 2.14
C GLU A 140 17.01 4.31 3.44
N LYS A 141 16.35 3.51 4.28
CA LYS A 141 16.96 2.95 5.51
C LYS A 141 18.17 2.08 5.19
N GLU A 142 18.09 1.23 4.17
CA GLU A 142 19.20 0.38 3.73
C GLU A 142 20.37 1.22 3.18
N LYS A 143 20.09 2.26 2.39
CA LYS A 143 21.11 3.19 1.90
C LYS A 143 21.78 3.95 3.03
N ALA A 144 21.00 4.51 3.97
CA ALA A 144 21.53 5.22 5.14
C ALA A 144 22.42 4.31 5.99
N THR A 145 21.98 3.08 6.23
CA THR A 145 22.75 2.07 7.00
C THR A 145 24.05 1.70 6.28
N THR A 146 24.01 1.52 4.95
CA THR A 146 25.19 1.22 4.14
C THR A 146 26.19 2.38 4.13
N GLU A 147 25.70 3.61 4.01
CA GLU A 147 26.52 4.81 4.02
C GLU A 147 27.14 5.07 5.40
N GLU A 148 26.40 4.80 6.47
CA GLU A 148 26.93 4.85 7.84
C GLU A 148 28.03 3.79 8.06
N MET A 149 27.82 2.55 7.58
CA MET A 149 28.86 1.52 7.62
C MET A 149 30.10 1.92 6.83
N ARG A 150 29.92 2.49 5.62
CA ARG A 150 31.03 3.03 4.81
C ARG A 150 31.77 4.13 5.55
N ARG A 151 31.06 5.07 6.17
CA ARG A 151 31.67 6.16 6.94
C ARG A 151 32.47 5.62 8.12
N LYS A 152 31.92 4.69 8.90
CA LYS A 152 32.61 4.04 10.03
C LYS A 152 33.89 3.32 9.56
N ALA A 153 33.83 2.60 8.44
CA ALA A 153 35.00 1.94 7.87
C ALA A 153 36.07 2.93 7.36
N SER A 154 35.67 4.03 6.71
CA SER A 154 36.60 5.07 6.25
C SER A 154 37.29 5.81 7.40
N VAL A 155 36.61 6.04 8.53
CA VAL A 155 37.22 6.60 9.75
C VAL A 155 38.27 5.63 10.29
N LEU A 156 37.94 4.34 10.43
CA LEU A 156 38.89 3.31 10.87
C LEU A 156 40.10 3.18 9.94
N LEU A 157 39.89 3.20 8.62
CA LEU A 157 40.97 3.20 7.63
C LEU A 157 41.81 4.46 7.71
N GLY A 158 41.21 5.64 7.90
CA GLY A 158 41.92 6.91 8.10
C GLY A 158 42.80 6.89 9.35
N GLU A 159 42.31 6.36 10.47
CA GLU A 159 43.08 6.18 11.71
C GLU A 159 44.24 5.19 11.55
N THR A 160 44.08 4.15 10.71
CA THR A 160 45.17 3.20 10.39
C THR A 160 46.16 3.73 9.35
N SER A 161 45.74 4.59 8.42
CA SER A 161 46.61 5.23 7.42
C SER A 161 47.43 6.38 8.01
N GLN A 162 46.88 7.15 8.96
CA GLN A 162 47.67 8.09 9.76
C GLN A 162 48.73 7.37 10.62
N ARG A 163 48.61 6.05 10.81
CA ARG A 163 49.64 5.21 11.45
C ARG A 163 50.82 4.84 10.52
N LYS A 164 50.76 5.14 9.21
CA LYS A 164 51.78 4.76 8.23
C LYS A 164 52.62 5.91 7.67
N GLU A 165 52.25 7.17 7.86
CA GLU A 165 53.02 8.32 7.32
C GLU A 165 54.22 8.79 8.17
N LEU A 166 54.72 7.97 9.10
CA LEU A 166 55.93 8.32 9.88
C LEU A 166 57.07 7.30 9.85
N VAL A 167 57.08 6.33 8.93
CA VAL A 167 58.21 5.38 8.87
C VAL A 167 58.60 5.03 7.43
N THR A 168 59.62 5.72 6.92
CA THR A 168 60.48 5.21 5.84
C THR A 168 61.24 3.97 6.35
N PRO A 169 61.56 2.97 5.50
CA PRO A 169 62.05 1.71 5.98
C PRO A 169 63.55 1.82 6.27
N SER A 170 63.93 2.02 7.54
CA SER A 170 65.33 1.82 7.94
C SER A 170 65.45 1.16 9.30
N LYS A 171 66.00 -0.06 9.23
CA LYS A 171 66.78 -0.80 10.23
C LYS A 171 66.49 -0.55 11.71
N LYS A 172 65.86 -1.58 12.31
CA LYS A 172 66.05 -2.10 13.68
C LYS A 172 67.13 -1.36 14.50
N ARG A 173 66.71 -0.42 15.34
CA ARG A 173 67.37 -0.11 16.61
C ARG A 173 66.30 -0.02 17.69
N LYS A 174 66.35 -0.95 18.65
CA LYS A 174 65.49 -0.97 19.83
C LYS A 174 65.89 0.22 20.71
N SER A 175 65.12 1.30 20.67
CA SER A 175 65.24 2.44 21.59
C SER A 175 64.07 2.39 22.58
N THR A 176 64.36 2.61 23.87
CA THR A 176 63.41 2.70 24.98
C THR A 176 62.21 3.62 24.68
N GLU A 177 62.44 4.65 23.87
CA GLU A 177 61.44 5.61 23.39
C GLU A 177 60.31 4.96 22.55
N PHE A 178 60.62 3.91 21.78
CA PHE A 178 59.61 3.15 21.03
C PHE A 178 58.71 2.34 21.97
N VAL A 179 59.25 1.83 23.07
CA VAL A 179 58.48 1.10 24.08
C VAL A 179 57.56 2.05 24.84
N GLU A 180 58.02 3.27 25.12
CA GLU A 180 57.24 4.32 25.78
C GLU A 180 56.08 4.81 24.89
N TYR A 181 56.33 4.99 23.59
CA TYR A 181 55.28 5.27 22.61
C TYR A 181 54.22 4.16 22.53
N LEU A 182 54.64 2.88 22.60
CA LEU A 182 53.68 1.77 22.63
C LEU A 182 52.82 1.77 23.89
N LYS A 183 53.40 2.06 25.06
CA LYS A 183 52.65 2.20 26.31
C LYS A 183 51.68 3.38 26.26
N GLN A 184 52.13 4.54 25.81
CA GLN A 184 51.29 5.74 25.67
C GLN A 184 50.12 5.51 24.70
N LYS A 185 50.34 4.73 23.64
CA LYS A 185 49.30 4.35 22.69
C LYS A 185 48.30 3.34 23.26
N GLU A 186 48.76 2.38 24.04
CA GLU A 186 47.87 1.46 24.75
C GLU A 186 47.02 2.19 25.79
N GLU A 187 47.62 3.12 26.53
CA GLU A 187 46.91 3.99 27.47
C GLU A 187 45.87 4.86 26.77
N GLY A 188 46.21 5.47 25.63
CA GLY A 188 45.26 6.23 24.81
C GLY A 188 44.07 5.39 24.33
N ASN A 189 44.33 4.15 23.87
CA ASN A 189 43.27 3.23 23.47
C ASN A 189 42.38 2.81 24.65
N ARG A 190 42.97 2.54 25.81
CA ARG A 190 42.22 2.22 27.04
C ARG A 190 41.38 3.40 27.49
N LEU A 191 41.91 4.61 27.44
CA LEU A 191 41.19 5.84 27.81
C LEU A 191 40.01 6.10 26.86
N ASN A 192 40.21 5.90 25.55
CA ASN A 192 39.14 6.04 24.56
C ASN A 192 38.04 5.00 24.76
N THR A 193 38.41 3.75 25.06
CA THR A 193 37.45 2.68 25.38
C THR A 193 36.68 3.01 26.65
N ALA A 194 37.36 3.46 27.70
CA ALA A 194 36.74 3.87 28.96
C ALA A 194 35.77 5.05 28.77
N ARG A 195 36.13 6.06 27.96
CA ARG A 195 35.22 7.16 27.61
C ARG A 195 33.97 6.68 26.89
N GLN A 196 34.10 5.76 25.95
CA GLN A 196 32.93 5.21 25.25
C GLN A 196 31.99 4.45 26.19
N LEU A 197 32.55 3.65 27.11
CA LEU A 197 31.75 2.93 28.11
C LEU A 197 31.04 3.90 29.05
N ASN A 198 31.72 4.96 29.51
CA ASN A 198 31.13 5.96 30.40
C ASN A 198 29.99 6.73 29.70
N ASN A 199 30.22 7.20 28.47
CA ASN A 199 29.17 7.87 27.69
C ASN A 199 27.94 6.95 27.51
N ARG A 200 28.15 5.64 27.28
CA ARG A 200 27.06 4.68 27.15
C ARG A 200 26.30 4.47 28.46
N GLU A 201 27.00 4.47 29.60
CA GLU A 201 26.39 4.38 30.92
C GLU A 201 25.55 5.63 31.24
N GLU A 202 26.06 6.82 30.91
CA GLU A 202 25.31 8.08 31.07
C GLU A 202 24.04 8.11 30.22
N GLU A 203 24.09 7.64 28.96
CA GLU A 203 22.92 7.51 28.09
C GLU A 203 21.85 6.59 28.69
N LEU A 204 22.24 5.41 29.18
CA LEU A 204 21.32 4.46 29.81
C LEU A 204 20.70 5.04 31.08
N LYS A 205 21.47 5.80 31.86
CA LYS A 205 20.97 6.47 33.06
C LYS A 205 19.95 7.56 32.71
N LEU A 206 20.20 8.33 31.67
CA LEU A 206 19.28 9.37 31.18
C LEU A 206 18.00 8.75 30.63
N GLU A 207 18.09 7.64 29.90
CA GLU A 207 16.94 6.90 29.38
C GLU A 207 16.07 6.36 30.52
N LYS A 208 16.70 5.75 31.53
CA LYS A 208 15.99 5.29 32.74
C LYS A 208 15.28 6.44 33.46
N GLN A 209 15.94 7.58 33.61
CA GLN A 209 15.33 8.76 34.23
C GLN A 209 14.12 9.28 33.44
N LYS A 210 14.19 9.28 32.09
CA LYS A 210 13.06 9.65 31.23
C LYS A 210 11.89 8.68 31.39
N LEU A 211 12.17 7.38 31.46
CA LEU A 211 11.15 6.36 31.65
C LEU A 211 10.47 6.50 33.02
N ASP A 212 11.24 6.69 34.09
CA ASP A 212 10.71 6.91 35.43
C ASP A 212 9.84 8.18 35.49
N LEU A 213 10.26 9.27 34.83
CA LEU A 213 9.47 10.50 34.73
C LEU A 213 8.17 10.29 33.94
N GLN A 214 8.23 9.53 32.84
CA GLN A 214 7.06 9.20 32.02
C GLN A 214 6.06 8.34 32.80
N GLN A 215 6.54 7.32 33.52
CA GLN A 215 5.70 6.51 34.42
C GLN A 215 5.09 7.36 35.53
N GLY A 216 5.86 8.29 36.11
CA GLY A 216 5.37 9.25 37.09
C GLY A 216 4.23 10.11 36.56
N MET A 217 4.38 10.70 35.36
CA MET A 217 3.30 11.45 34.70
C MET A 217 2.07 10.60 34.42
N GLN A 218 2.25 9.36 33.95
CA GLN A 218 1.14 8.45 33.66
C GLN A 218 0.36 8.11 34.93
N ASN A 219 1.06 7.84 36.04
CA ASN A 219 0.44 7.59 37.34
C ASN A 219 -0.30 8.82 37.86
N GLN A 220 0.28 10.02 37.74
CA GLN A 220 -0.37 11.27 38.14
C GLN A 220 -1.66 11.53 37.34
N MET A 221 -1.64 11.28 36.02
CA MET A 221 -2.82 11.40 35.16
C MET A 221 -3.92 10.42 35.57
N LEU A 222 -3.55 9.16 35.87
CA LEU A 222 -4.50 8.14 36.33
C LEU A 222 -5.13 8.54 37.67
N GLU A 223 -4.34 9.09 38.59
CA GLU A 223 -4.82 9.57 39.88
C GLU A 223 -5.76 10.77 39.74
N GLN A 224 -5.47 11.70 38.81
CA GLN A 224 -6.36 12.81 38.49
C GLN A 224 -7.70 12.32 37.92
N LEU A 225 -7.68 11.32 37.03
CA LEU A 225 -8.89 10.71 36.50
C LEU A 225 -9.71 10.02 37.59
N ARG A 226 -9.05 9.30 38.51
CA ARG A 226 -9.69 8.66 39.66
C ARG A 226 -10.34 9.70 40.59
N MET A 227 -9.64 10.80 40.87
CA MET A 227 -10.18 11.92 41.65
C MET A 227 -11.40 12.56 40.97
N GLN A 228 -11.36 12.75 39.65
CA GLN A 228 -12.50 13.29 38.89
C GLN A 228 -13.71 12.35 38.96
N GLN A 229 -13.50 11.04 38.82
CA GLN A 229 -14.57 10.06 38.92
C GLN A 229 -15.18 10.01 40.33
N GLN A 230 -14.34 10.06 41.37
CA GLN A 230 -14.83 10.14 42.76
C GLN A 230 -15.63 11.42 43.03
N SER A 231 -15.18 12.56 42.49
CA SER A 231 -15.91 13.83 42.59
C SER A 231 -17.28 13.75 41.91
N GLN A 232 -17.35 13.16 40.71
CA GLN A 232 -18.63 12.95 40.01
C GLN A 232 -19.57 12.02 40.78
N VAL A 233 -19.06 10.92 41.35
CA VAL A 233 -19.86 10.00 42.18
C VAL A 233 -20.33 10.67 43.47
N ALA A 234 -19.48 11.47 44.13
CA ALA A 234 -19.85 12.22 45.33
C ALA A 234 -20.93 13.26 45.02
N MET A 235 -20.79 14.00 43.91
CA MET A 235 -21.82 14.95 43.43
C MET A 235 -23.13 14.23 43.08
N PHE A 236 -23.06 13.07 42.43
CA PHE A 236 -24.23 12.26 42.13
C PHE A 236 -24.93 11.76 43.39
N ASN A 237 -24.18 11.25 44.38
CA ASN A 237 -24.75 10.81 45.65
C ASN A 237 -25.36 11.98 46.43
N LEU A 238 -24.70 13.14 46.46
CA LEU A 238 -25.26 14.33 47.10
C LEU A 238 -26.58 14.74 46.42
N PHE A 239 -26.62 14.75 45.08
CA PHE A 239 -27.83 15.02 44.32
C PHE A 239 -28.97 14.02 44.63
N GLN A 240 -28.66 12.72 44.72
CA GLN A 240 -29.64 11.70 45.11
C GLN A 240 -30.17 11.93 46.53
N THR A 241 -29.30 12.18 47.51
CA THR A 241 -29.74 12.44 48.90
C THR A 241 -30.59 13.70 49.04
N PHE A 242 -30.31 14.75 48.25
CA PHE A 242 -31.19 15.92 48.18
C PHE A 242 -32.53 15.57 47.53
N SER A 243 -32.53 14.82 46.41
CA SER A 243 -33.75 14.39 45.74
C SER A 243 -34.64 13.52 46.63
N ASP A 244 -34.05 12.59 47.39
CA ASP A 244 -34.76 11.69 48.30
C ASP A 244 -35.34 12.43 49.51
N LYS A 245 -34.64 13.45 50.04
CA LYS A 245 -35.19 14.33 51.09
C LYS A 245 -36.38 15.16 50.62
N PHE A 246 -36.41 15.57 49.35
CA PHE A 246 -37.55 16.31 48.78
C PHE A 246 -38.76 15.42 48.45
N LYS A 247 -38.57 14.11 48.26
CA LYS A 247 -39.66 13.15 48.06
C LYS A 247 -40.29 12.63 49.36
N SER A 248 -39.69 12.97 50.51
CA SER A 248 -40.09 12.49 51.85
C SER A 248 -40.88 13.52 52.69
N GLN A 249 -41.29 14.65 52.10
CA GLN A 249 -42.27 15.60 52.66
C GLN A 249 -43.59 15.49 51.90
#